data_AF-A0A528BG80-F1
#
_entry.id   AF-A0A528BG80-F1
#
_cell.length_a   1.000
_cell.length_b   1.000
_cell.length_c   1.000
_cell.angle_alpha   90.00
_cell.angle_beta   90.00
_cell.angle_gamma   90.00
#
_symmetry.space_group_name_H-M   'P 1'
#
loop_
_entity.id
_entity.type
_entity.pdbx_description
1 polymer ?
#
loop_
_entity_poly.entity_id
_entity_poly.type
_entity_poly.pdbx_seq_one_letter_code
_entity_poly.pdbx_strand_id
1 'polypeptide(L)' 'EVNTANGTIRAALVTIDRLQIGKITVDGVQAVVLDDKALRTNLIGLSFLQRLEKYQVENGALLLVQ' A
#
# COMPACT_ATOMS: atom_id res chain seq x y z
N GLU A 1 16.58 -1.90 -3.37
CA GLU A 1 16.39 -2.63 -2.11
C GLU A 1 15.54 -1.79 -1.17
N VAL A 2 14.83 -2.43 -0.24
CA VAL A 2 13.92 -1.76 0.72
C VAL A 2 14.25 -2.24 2.13
N ASN A 3 14.26 -1.29 3.08
CA ASN A 3 14.45 -1.59 4.49
C ASN A 3 13.12 -2.00 5.11
N THR A 4 13.10 -3.20 5.69
CA THR A 4 11.97 -3.73 6.44
C THR A 4 12.39 -3.98 7.90
N ALA A 5 11.41 -4.29 8.76
CA ALA A 5 11.70 -4.68 10.14
C ALA A 5 12.60 -5.94 10.23
N ASN A 6 12.55 -6.82 9.22
CA ASN A 6 13.35 -8.05 9.17
C ASN A 6 14.69 -7.85 8.42
N GLY A 7 15.07 -6.60 8.17
CA GLY A 7 16.28 -6.24 7.42
C GLY A 7 15.98 -5.79 5.99
N THR A 8 17.05 -5.70 5.19
CA THR A 8 16.99 -5.21 3.82
C THR A 8 16.67 -6.35 2.85
N ILE A 9 15.70 -6.14 1.97
CA ILE A 9 15.31 -7.12 0.94
C ILE A 9 15.29 -6.49 -0.45
N ARG A 10 15.39 -7.33 -1.47
CA ARG A 10 15.23 -6.91 -2.86
C ARG A 10 13.78 -6.57 -3.14
N ALA A 11 13.62 -5.62 -4.06
CA ALA A 11 12.35 -5.01 -4.37
C ALA A 11 12.38 -4.51 -5.81
N ALA A 12 11.32 -4.76 -6.56
CA ALA A 12 11.07 -4.12 -7.84
C ALA A 12 10.12 -2.94 -7.65
N LEU A 13 10.47 -1.78 -8.21
CA LEU A 13 9.58 -0.62 -8.23
C LEU A 13 8.63 -0.76 -9.41
N VAL A 14 7.35 -0.54 -9.16
CA VAL A 14 6.31 -0.56 -10.19
C VAL A 14 5.36 0.62 -10.00
N THR A 15 4.69 1.00 -11.08
CA THR A 15 3.53 1.88 -11.04
C THR A 15 2.31 1.07 -11.41
N ILE A 16 1.31 1.09 -10.55
CA ILE A 16 0.00 0.51 -10.79
C ILE A 16 -0.84 1.62 -11.42
N ASP A 17 -1.28 1.42 -12.66
CA ASP A 17 -2.03 2.43 -13.40
C ASP A 17 -3.32 2.82 -12.68
N ARG A 18 -4.02 1.85 -12.09
CA ARG A 18 -5.23 2.04 -11.29
C ARG A 18 -5.33 1.02 -10.17
N LEU A 19 -5.53 1.49 -8.94
CA LEU A 19 -5.83 0.67 -7.77
C LEU A 19 -7.23 1.00 -7.25
N GLN A 20 -8.08 -0.03 -7.15
CA GLN A 20 -9.44 0.11 -6.64
C GLN A 20 -9.64 -0.72 -5.38
N ILE A 21 -10.15 -0.09 -4.32
CA ILE A 21 -10.54 -0.74 -3.06
C ILE A 21 -11.99 -0.38 -2.78
N GLY A 22 -12.90 -1.33 -3.05
CA GLY A 22 -14.34 -1.06 -3.00
C GLY A 22 -14.74 0.06 -3.96
N LYS A 23 -15.15 1.21 -3.41
CA LYS A 23 -15.54 2.41 -4.18
C LYS A 23 -14.40 3.42 -4.37
N ILE A 24 -13.27 3.25 -3.68
CA ILE A 24 -12.11 4.16 -3.74
C ILE A 24 -11.26 3.78 -4.95
N THR A 25 -10.98 4.73 -5.84
CA THR A 25 -10.15 4.51 -7.05
C THR A 25 -9.00 5.51 -7.10
N VAL A 26 -7.77 5.04 -7.06
CA VAL A 26 -6.58 5.90 -7.17
C VAL A 26 -5.75 5.47 -8.37
N ASP A 27 -5.43 6.43 -9.25
CA ASP A 27 -4.60 6.19 -10.42
C ASP A 27 -3.12 6.48 -10.13
N GLY A 28 -2.21 5.86 -10.89
CA GLY A 28 -0.76 6.10 -10.81
C GLY A 28 -0.16 5.82 -9.43
N VAL A 29 -0.49 4.67 -8.84
CA VAL A 29 -0.02 4.29 -7.50
C VAL A 29 1.37 3.69 -7.58
N GLN A 30 2.33 4.29 -6.88
CA GLN A 30 3.67 3.71 -6.75
C GLN A 30 3.62 2.53 -5.77
N ALA A 31 4.23 1.42 -6.16
CA ALA A 31 4.26 0.21 -5.35
C ALA A 31 5.62 -0.50 -5.45
N VAL A 32 5.82 -1.44 -4.54
CA VAL A 32 7.02 -2.27 -4.46
C VAL A 32 6.60 -3.73 -4.49
N VAL A 33 7.21 -4.52 -5.37
CA VAL A 33 7.07 -5.99 -5.41
C VAL A 33 8.26 -6.60 -4.70
N LEU A 34 7.99 -7.43 -3.70
CA LEU A 34 8.98 -8.13 -2.89
C LEU A 34 9.14 -9.58 -3.37
N ASP A 35 10.28 -10.21 -3.10
CA ASP A 35 10.44 -11.65 -3.30
C ASP A 35 9.44 -12.45 -2.42
N ASP A 36 8.88 -13.54 -2.96
CA ASP A 36 7.75 -14.32 -2.42
C ASP A 36 7.89 -14.80 -0.95
N LYS A 37 9.12 -14.84 -0.43
CA LYS A 37 9.39 -15.30 0.94
C LYS A 37 9.23 -14.19 1.99
N ALA A 38 9.09 -12.93 1.59
CA ALA A 38 9.16 -11.79 2.50
C ALA A 38 7.82 -11.43 3.16
N LEU A 39 6.70 -11.59 2.46
CA LEU A 39 5.41 -11.09 2.92
C LEU A 39 4.25 -11.83 2.24
N ARG A 40 3.33 -12.38 3.03
CA ARG A 40 2.21 -13.19 2.52
C ARG A 40 0.96 -12.38 2.15
N THR A 41 0.89 -11.12 2.56
CA THR A 41 -0.28 -10.26 2.38
C THR A 41 0.13 -8.94 1.75
N ASN A 42 -0.75 -8.34 0.97
CA ASN A 42 -0.50 -6.99 0.46
C ASN A 42 -0.57 -5.98 1.62
N LEU A 43 0.32 -5.00 1.59
CA LEU A 43 0.34 -3.91 2.57
C LEU A 43 -0.02 -2.59 1.89
N ILE A 44 -0.99 -1.88 2.46
CA ILE A 44 -1.31 -0.51 2.10
C ILE A 44 -0.57 0.41 3.06
N GLY A 45 0.37 1.18 2.52
CA GLY A 45 1.19 2.11 3.28
C GLY A 45 0.63 3.53 3.34
N LEU A 46 1.25 4.37 4.16
CA LEU A 46 0.87 5.77 4.32
C LEU A 46 0.97 6.58 3.02
N SER A 47 1.88 6.23 2.10
CA SER A 47 2.00 6.90 0.80
C SER A 47 0.74 6.79 -0.08
N PHE A 48 -0.04 5.72 0.09
CA PHE A 48 -1.37 5.59 -0.50
C PHE A 48 -2.42 6.33 0.33
N LEU A 49 -2.43 6.12 1.65
CA LEU A 49 -3.45 6.69 2.54
C LEU A 49 -3.44 8.23 2.53
N GLN A 50 -2.28 8.86 2.36
CA GLN A 50 -2.13 10.31 2.25
C GLN A 50 -2.67 10.90 0.94
N ARG A 51 -3.06 10.06 -0.04
CA ARG A 51 -3.73 10.50 -1.28
C ARG A 51 -5.25 10.59 -1.13
N LEU A 52 -5.79 10.07 -0.03
CA LEU A 52 -7.21 10.10 0.27
C LEU A 52 -7.56 11.42 0.98
N GLU A 53 -8.79 11.91 0.82
CA GLU A 53 -9.29 13.07 1.58
C GLU A 53 -9.18 12.82 3.09
N LYS A 54 -9.55 11.61 3.53
CA LYS A 54 -9.45 11.21 4.93
C LYS A 54 -9.24 9.70 5.06
N TYR A 55 -8.44 9.31 6.05
CA TYR A 55 -8.42 7.95 6.59
C TYR A 55 -8.51 7.98 8.12
N GLN A 56 -9.19 7.01 8.71
CA GLN A 56 -9.36 6.90 10.16
C GLN A 56 -9.37 5.45 10.59
N VAL A 57 -8.67 5.14 11.68
CA VAL A 57 -8.71 3.81 12.32
C VAL A 57 -9.57 3.93 13.56
N GLU A 58 -10.66 3.17 13.62
CA GLU A 58 -11.58 3.18 14.76
C GLU A 58 -12.25 1.81 14.91
N ASN A 59 -12.38 1.31 16.14
CA ASN A 59 -13.09 0.06 16.46
C ASN A 59 -12.63 -1.16 15.63
N GLY A 60 -11.33 -1.24 15.32
CA GLY A 60 -10.77 -2.33 14.49
C GLY A 60 -11.08 -2.23 13.00
N ALA A 61 -11.67 -1.12 12.55
CA ALA A 61 -11.95 -0.83 11.15
C ALA A 61 -11.08 0.32 10.64
N LEU A 62 -10.78 0.29 9.34
CA LEU A 62 -10.16 1.38 8.61
C LEU A 62 -11.22 2.03 7.72
N LEU A 63 -11.58 3.28 8.02
CA LEU A 63 -12.44 4.12 7.21
C LEU A 63 -11.58 4.85 6.17
N LEU A 64 -11.99 4.78 4.91
CA LEU A 64 -11.34 5.43 3.77
C LEU A 64 -12.34 6.36 3.09
N VAL A 65 -11.95 7.62 2.85
CA VAL A 65 -12.74 8.64 2.17
C VAL A 65 -11.90 9.24 1.06
N GLN A 66 -12.39 9.16 -0.18
CA GLN A 66 -11.74 9.73 -1.35
C GLN A 66 -12.23 11.14 -1.63
#